data_AF-A0A5N5XBT2-F1
#
_entry.id   AF-A0A5N5XBT2-F1
#
_cell.length_a   1.000
_cell.length_b   1.000
_cell.length_c   1.000
_cell.angle_alpha   90.00
_cell.angle_beta   90.00
_cell.angle_gamma   90.00
#
_symmetry.space_group_name_H-M   'P 1'
#
loop_
_entity.id
_entity.type
_entity.pdbx_description
1 polymer ?
#
loop_
_entity_poly.entity_id
_entity_poly.type
_entity_poly.pdbx_seq_one_letter_code
_entity_poly.pdbx_strand_id
1 'polypeptide(L)'
;MSGALLRYLGIMLRYMDCCHNVLTNFDVAQNRLFKPIPEHLTNDERIYISYLRTHAIAKVYDMKISDVLELAPKFWQFHQGLIFSVDFAALCVMSTQYNVAGGTFAALISDRLEYRPLLYRILMFDALNQFLLTEVGHGLDARHLETSRDLASKRFTAPKWLRKEFPRVALVFADFLYPRMTGGRPFVVWLNDGEQMREGVTAKLLPNRTGSKALDHAITTFTHGRLPRSALLGLLQKLDNITTLALVMKRVVFVVRISGQTSIPIISFRTQLPILHALAQITVLEAYAEDSIQKFGEFNSAPAVQGGIAATSKAVLCQASQPMFHALSERCGAQGLGTELPSNRYELPPPTNPACLLARHEKGLFDECQSKLKHLEGGHRSAEFISLILPRCLAPVEAIGHRNAYKAAANASIDLDLLALFEICTVLRDASWYICHTDLTREYLFQRVTQLLDTLTASEPYCTAPILSECVGSLC
;
A
#
# COMPACT_ATOMS: atom_id res chain seq x y z
N MET A 1 -11.46 -17.89 33.42
CA MET A 1 -10.74 -17.42 32.21
C MET A 1 -9.57 -18.36 31.96
N SER A 2 -9.40 -18.90 30.75
CA SER A 2 -8.33 -19.86 30.46
C SER A 2 -6.95 -19.18 30.48
N GLY A 3 -5.89 -19.91 30.86
CA GLY A 3 -4.52 -19.39 30.90
C GLY A 3 -3.97 -18.91 29.55
N ALA A 4 -4.61 -19.30 28.44
CA ALA A 4 -4.33 -18.75 27.12
C ALA A 4 -4.81 -17.29 27.01
N LEU A 5 -6.04 -17.00 27.44
CA LEU A 5 -6.63 -15.65 27.40
C LEU A 5 -5.82 -14.63 28.23
N LEU A 6 -5.27 -15.05 29.37
CA LEU A 6 -4.37 -14.24 30.20
C LEU A 6 -3.02 -13.95 29.53
N ARG A 7 -2.44 -14.93 28.81
CA ARG A 7 -1.24 -14.71 28.00
C ARG A 7 -1.51 -13.74 26.84
N TYR A 8 -2.70 -13.81 26.22
CA TYR A 8 -3.11 -12.88 25.16
C TYR A 8 -3.36 -11.46 25.67
N LEU A 9 -4.02 -11.31 26.82
CA LEU A 9 -4.12 -10.02 27.51
C LEU A 9 -2.72 -9.46 27.84
N GLY A 10 -1.78 -10.31 28.26
CA GLY A 10 -0.38 -9.89 28.46
C GLY A 10 0.33 -9.43 27.18
N ILE A 11 0.08 -10.08 26.02
CA ILE A 11 0.61 -9.63 24.73
C ILE A 11 -0.06 -8.31 24.31
N MET A 12 -1.38 -8.20 24.41
CA MET A 12 -2.13 -7.00 24.06
C MET A 12 -1.77 -5.81 24.96
N LEU A 13 -1.58 -6.04 26.27
CA LEU A 13 -1.09 -5.05 27.22
C LEU A 13 0.34 -4.63 26.89
N ARG A 14 1.25 -5.58 26.57
CA ARG A 14 2.59 -5.23 26.07
C ARG A 14 2.56 -4.41 24.78
N TYR A 15 1.64 -4.69 23.86
CA TYR A 15 1.44 -3.86 22.67
C TYR A 15 0.90 -2.48 23.02
N MET A 16 -0.05 -2.37 23.95
CA MET A 16 -0.57 -1.07 24.40
C MET A 16 0.47 -0.27 25.22
N ASP A 17 1.32 -0.95 25.98
CA ASP A 17 2.44 -0.38 26.74
C ASP A 17 3.60 0.00 25.81
N CYS A 18 3.87 -0.79 24.77
CA CYS A 18 4.78 -0.41 23.67
C CYS A 18 4.22 0.80 22.92
N CYS A 19 2.90 0.87 22.68
CA CYS A 19 2.26 2.07 22.15
C CYS A 19 2.37 3.27 23.10
N HIS A 20 2.34 3.06 24.42
CA HIS A 20 2.57 4.11 25.42
C HIS A 20 4.04 4.55 25.51
N ASN A 21 4.99 3.64 25.34
CA ASN A 21 6.43 3.92 25.45
C ASN A 21 7.07 4.38 24.13
N VAL A 22 6.46 4.10 22.97
CA VAL A 22 6.83 4.68 21.67
C VAL A 22 6.22 6.08 21.49
N LEU A 23 5.27 6.47 22.36
CA LEU A 23 4.90 7.86 22.61
C LEU A 23 5.88 8.55 23.58
N THR A 24 7.17 8.20 23.55
CA THR A 24 8.23 8.93 24.30
C THR A 24 8.37 10.40 23.91
N ASN A 25 7.62 10.86 22.89
CA ASN A 25 7.33 12.27 22.65
C ASN A 25 5.89 12.62 23.07
N PHE A 26 5.58 12.44 24.36
CA PHE A 26 4.26 12.67 24.98
C PHE A 26 3.66 14.05 24.64
N ASP A 27 4.50 15.05 24.34
CA ASP A 27 4.06 16.41 23.96
C ASP A 27 3.38 16.51 22.59
N VAL A 28 3.69 15.61 21.65
CA VAL A 28 3.15 15.67 20.28
C VAL A 28 1.74 15.09 20.22
N ALA A 29 1.45 14.02 20.95
CA ALA A 29 0.12 13.40 20.98
C ALA A 29 -0.91 14.24 21.75
N GLN A 30 -0.45 15.05 22.72
CA GLN A 30 -1.29 16.02 23.44
C GLN A 30 -1.53 17.31 22.65
N ASN A 31 -0.69 17.58 21.64
CA ASN A 31 -0.86 18.73 20.76
C ASN A 31 -2.19 18.60 20.00
N ARG A 32 -3.00 19.68 20.04
CA ARG A 32 -4.29 19.77 19.34
C ARG A 32 -4.19 19.37 17.88
N LEU A 33 -3.04 19.61 17.26
CA LEU A 33 -2.74 19.27 15.88
C LEU A 33 -2.87 17.77 15.59
N PHE A 34 -2.65 16.87 16.55
CA PHE A 34 -2.66 15.41 16.36
C PHE A 34 -3.98 14.73 16.75
N LYS A 35 -5.00 15.50 17.13
CA LYS A 35 -6.37 14.98 17.31
C LYS A 35 -6.94 14.49 15.96
N PRO A 36 -7.89 13.53 15.94
CA PRO A 36 -8.53 13.09 14.70
C PRO A 36 -9.01 14.27 13.85
N ILE A 37 -8.71 14.25 12.55
CA ILE A 37 -9.09 15.33 11.64
C ILE A 37 -10.61 15.27 11.43
N PRO A 38 -11.36 16.36 11.68
CA PRO A 38 -12.81 16.35 11.53
C PRO A 38 -13.28 16.04 10.10
N GLU A 39 -14.36 15.27 9.97
CA GLU A 39 -14.90 14.83 8.67
C GLU A 39 -15.63 15.94 7.89
N HIS A 40 -15.92 17.09 8.49
CA HIS A 40 -16.53 18.21 7.77
C HIS A 40 -15.50 19.07 7.02
N LEU A 41 -14.20 18.92 7.32
CA LEU A 41 -13.15 19.67 6.63
C LEU A 41 -13.03 19.22 5.17
N THR A 42 -12.76 20.18 4.29
CA THR A 42 -12.42 19.94 2.89
C THR A 42 -11.10 19.19 2.77
N ASN A 43 -10.88 18.49 1.65
CA ASN A 43 -9.62 17.78 1.44
C ASN A 43 -8.40 18.70 1.52
N ASP A 44 -8.52 19.94 1.02
CA ASP A 44 -7.42 20.89 1.04
C ASP A 44 -6.98 21.24 2.48
N GLU A 45 -7.94 21.51 3.36
CA GLU A 45 -7.69 21.77 4.78
C GLU A 45 -7.07 20.56 5.49
N ARG A 46 -7.57 19.35 5.21
CA ARG A 46 -7.01 18.11 5.78
C ARG A 46 -5.58 17.86 5.35
N ILE A 47 -5.28 18.13 4.07
CA ILE A 47 -3.92 18.03 3.53
C ILE A 47 -3.02 19.07 4.21
N TYR A 48 -3.49 20.32 4.36
CA TYR A 48 -2.73 21.36 5.06
C TYR A 48 -2.41 20.97 6.50
N ILE A 49 -3.35 20.38 7.24
CA ILE A 49 -3.10 19.82 8.58
C ILE A 49 -2.02 18.73 8.54
N SER A 50 -2.02 17.87 7.51
CA SER A 50 -1.00 16.83 7.34
C SER A 50 0.40 17.42 7.15
N TYR A 51 0.52 18.55 6.43
CA TYR A 51 1.79 19.28 6.29
C TYR A 51 2.24 19.95 7.59
N LEU A 52 1.32 20.54 8.35
CA LEU A 52 1.64 21.07 9.69
C LEU A 52 2.15 19.97 10.62
N ARG A 53 1.50 18.79 10.60
CA ARG A 53 1.95 17.61 11.37
C ARG A 53 3.33 17.15 10.95
N THR A 54 3.56 17.05 9.64
CA THR A 54 4.86 16.71 9.06
C THR A 54 5.96 17.61 9.62
N HIS A 55 5.74 18.93 9.59
CA HIS A 55 6.70 19.91 10.08
C HIS A 55 6.91 19.81 11.61
N ALA A 56 5.85 19.56 12.38
CA ALA A 56 5.94 19.34 13.83
C ALA A 56 6.72 18.05 14.17
N ILE A 57 6.46 16.95 13.45
CA ILE A 57 7.18 15.69 13.64
C ILE A 57 8.66 15.87 13.26
N ALA A 58 8.95 16.53 12.13
CA ALA A 58 10.31 16.77 11.68
C ALA A 58 11.16 17.51 12.72
N LYS A 59 10.60 18.54 13.37
CA LYS A 59 11.27 19.29 14.44
C LYS A 59 11.62 18.43 15.65
N VAL A 60 10.75 17.47 16.00
CA VAL A 60 10.95 16.58 17.14
C VAL A 60 12.01 15.54 16.84
N TYR A 61 12.02 14.98 15.63
CA TYR A 61 13.05 14.03 15.23
C TYR A 61 14.39 14.73 14.97
N ASP A 62 14.43 15.97 14.48
CA ASP A 62 15.66 16.72 14.20
C ASP A 62 16.72 15.87 13.48
N MET A 63 16.29 15.27 12.35
CA MET A 63 17.08 14.29 11.60
C MET A 63 18.34 14.94 11.02
N LYS A 64 19.53 14.39 11.30
CA LYS A 64 20.80 14.87 10.76
C LYS A 64 21.11 14.19 9.42
N ILE A 65 22.04 14.78 8.67
CA ILE A 65 22.48 14.23 7.37
C ILE A 65 23.07 12.82 7.56
N SER A 66 23.89 12.63 8.61
CA SER A 66 24.46 11.32 8.96
C SER A 66 23.37 10.30 9.29
N ASP A 67 22.30 10.70 9.99
CA ASP A 67 21.19 9.78 10.31
C ASP A 67 20.59 9.17 9.03
N VAL A 68 20.47 9.98 7.96
CA VAL A 68 19.90 9.56 6.67
C VAL A 68 20.91 8.80 5.80
N LEU A 69 22.14 9.31 5.67
CA LEU A 69 23.14 8.68 4.78
C LEU A 69 23.70 7.38 5.33
N GLU A 70 23.85 7.29 6.65
CA GLU A 70 24.41 6.11 7.32
C GLU A 70 23.32 5.15 7.81
N LEU A 71 22.04 5.49 7.59
CA LEU A 71 20.88 4.71 8.04
C LEU A 71 20.98 4.41 9.54
N ALA A 72 21.28 5.44 10.33
CA ALA A 72 21.47 5.32 11.76
C ALA A 72 20.21 4.75 12.44
N PRO A 73 20.31 4.17 13.64
CA PRO A 73 19.15 3.62 14.36
C PRO A 73 17.96 4.57 14.44
N LYS A 74 18.22 5.88 14.53
CA LYS A 74 17.21 6.94 14.54
C LYS A 74 16.37 7.01 13.25
N PHE A 75 16.96 6.75 12.08
CA PHE A 75 16.26 6.67 10.80
C PHE A 75 15.26 5.51 10.78
N TRP A 76 15.64 4.36 11.34
CA TRP A 76 14.77 3.19 11.43
C TRP A 76 13.66 3.37 12.46
N GLN A 77 14.00 3.90 13.65
CA GLN A 77 13.03 4.23 14.69
C GLN A 77 11.97 5.22 14.20
N PHE A 78 12.39 6.24 13.44
CA PHE A 78 11.47 7.15 12.77
C PHE A 78 10.47 6.38 11.91
N HIS A 79 10.94 5.54 10.99
CA HIS A 79 10.09 4.77 10.08
C HIS A 79 9.19 3.72 10.76
N GLN A 80 9.56 3.29 11.96
CA GLN A 80 8.77 2.38 12.81
C GLN A 80 7.82 3.11 13.78
N GLY A 81 7.88 4.43 13.83
CA GLY A 81 7.13 5.24 14.78
C GLY A 81 5.62 5.16 14.58
N LEU A 82 4.88 4.90 15.66
CA LEU A 82 3.41 4.78 15.63
C LEU A 82 2.67 6.10 15.38
N ILE A 83 3.36 7.24 15.46
CA ILE A 83 2.80 8.57 15.20
C ILE A 83 2.15 8.66 13.80
N PHE A 84 2.62 7.83 12.87
CA PHE A 84 2.12 7.76 11.51
C PHE A 84 0.79 7.01 11.34
N SER A 85 0.36 6.24 12.35
CA SER A 85 -0.98 5.64 12.36
C SER A 85 -2.08 6.71 12.50
N VAL A 86 -1.77 7.86 13.13
CA VAL A 86 -2.67 9.02 13.21
C VAL A 86 -2.78 9.70 11.84
N ASP A 87 -1.68 9.79 11.11
CA ASP A 87 -1.66 10.45 9.82
C ASP A 87 -0.73 9.86 8.76
N PHE A 88 -1.30 8.95 7.97
CA PHE A 88 -0.60 8.33 6.85
C PHE A 88 -0.20 9.34 5.75
N ALA A 89 -0.94 10.44 5.59
CA ALA A 89 -0.55 11.47 4.62
C ALA A 89 0.77 12.15 5.04
N ALA A 90 0.94 12.42 6.33
CA ALA A 90 2.19 12.94 6.87
C ALA A 90 3.35 11.94 6.68
N LEU A 91 3.11 10.64 6.92
CA LEU A 91 4.10 9.59 6.63
C LEU A 91 4.57 9.62 5.17
N CYS A 92 3.64 9.72 4.22
CA CYS A 92 3.98 9.81 2.79
C CYS A 92 4.90 11.00 2.49
N VAL A 93 4.59 12.18 3.04
CA VAL A 93 5.40 13.39 2.85
C VAL A 93 6.77 13.21 3.49
N MET A 94 6.83 12.72 4.73
CA MET A 94 8.11 12.58 5.43
C MET A 94 9.00 11.47 4.86
N SER A 95 8.42 10.35 4.48
CA SER A 95 9.13 9.27 3.77
C SER A 95 9.70 9.78 2.45
N THR A 96 8.90 10.53 1.68
CA THR A 96 9.40 11.17 0.46
C THR A 96 10.56 12.11 0.78
N GLN A 97 10.49 12.88 1.86
CA GLN A 97 11.56 13.80 2.25
C GLN A 97 12.84 13.09 2.68
N TYR A 98 12.79 12.17 3.65
CA TYR A 98 14.00 11.57 4.23
C TYR A 98 14.52 10.38 3.43
N ASN A 99 13.62 9.52 2.93
CA ASN A 99 14.00 8.27 2.30
C ASN A 99 14.27 8.45 0.81
N VAL A 100 13.28 9.01 0.08
CA VAL A 100 13.33 9.04 -1.39
C VAL A 100 14.06 10.28 -1.90
N ALA A 101 13.46 11.47 -1.77
CA ALA A 101 13.96 12.70 -2.36
C ALA A 101 15.20 13.25 -1.64
N GLY A 102 15.12 13.49 -0.34
CA GLY A 102 16.23 14.07 0.43
C GLY A 102 17.41 13.11 0.61
N GLY A 103 17.15 11.82 0.83
CA GLY A 103 18.20 10.80 0.82
C GLY A 103 18.93 10.73 -0.52
N THR A 104 18.18 10.71 -1.63
CA THR A 104 18.77 10.79 -2.98
C THR A 104 19.60 12.05 -3.17
N PHE A 105 19.05 13.20 -2.78
CA PHE A 105 19.73 14.48 -2.91
C PHE A 105 21.05 14.47 -2.12
N ALA A 106 21.00 14.08 -0.86
CA ALA A 106 22.15 14.04 0.04
C ALA A 106 23.29 13.18 -0.51
N ALA A 107 22.98 12.00 -1.07
CA ALA A 107 23.99 11.12 -1.65
C ALA A 107 24.63 11.72 -2.91
N LEU A 108 23.82 12.34 -3.78
CA LEU A 108 24.29 12.96 -5.02
C LEU A 108 25.17 14.19 -4.80
N ILE A 109 24.96 14.91 -3.69
CA ILE A 109 25.71 16.13 -3.37
C ILE A 109 26.79 15.93 -2.31
N SER A 110 27.13 14.68 -1.97
CA SER A 110 28.12 14.35 -0.92
C SER A 110 29.44 15.11 -1.07
N ASP A 111 29.92 15.25 -2.31
CA ASP A 111 31.14 15.97 -2.66
C ASP A 111 30.93 17.49 -2.97
N ARG A 112 29.70 18.00 -2.86
CA ARG A 112 29.32 19.35 -3.32
C ARG A 112 28.82 20.25 -2.19
N LEU A 113 29.78 20.92 -1.57
CA LEU A 113 29.58 21.76 -0.38
C LEU A 113 28.56 22.89 -0.57
N GLU A 114 28.43 23.41 -1.79
CA GLU A 114 27.54 24.50 -2.14
C GLU A 114 26.04 24.17 -1.96
N TYR A 115 25.69 22.87 -1.94
CA TYR A 115 24.31 22.42 -1.72
C TYR A 115 23.98 22.12 -0.26
N ARG A 116 24.95 22.19 0.67
CA ARG A 116 24.71 21.96 2.10
C ARG A 116 23.61 22.85 2.70
N PRO A 117 23.52 24.17 2.39
CA PRO A 117 22.43 25.00 2.91
C PRO A 117 21.05 24.53 2.45
N LEU A 118 20.93 24.08 1.19
CA LEU A 118 19.68 23.53 0.67
C LEU A 118 19.35 22.18 1.31
N LEU A 119 20.34 21.30 1.48
CA LEU A 119 20.14 20.02 2.16
C LEU A 119 19.66 20.21 3.61
N TYR A 120 20.21 21.18 4.34
CA TYR A 120 19.75 21.52 5.68
C TYR A 120 18.27 21.95 5.68
N ARG A 121 17.87 22.85 4.77
CA ARG A 121 16.47 23.26 4.61
C ARG A 121 15.55 22.09 4.26
N ILE A 122 16.03 21.14 3.45
CA ILE A 122 15.30 19.92 3.12
C ILE A 122 15.11 19.07 4.39
N LEU A 123 16.15 18.77 5.15
CA LEU A 123 16.01 17.93 6.34
C LEU A 123 15.14 18.54 7.45
N MET A 124 15.12 19.87 7.53
CA MET A 124 14.28 20.62 8.47
C MET A 124 12.84 20.87 8.00
N PHE A 125 12.47 20.43 6.78
CA PHE A 125 11.18 20.70 6.14
C PHE A 125 10.88 22.20 5.90
N ASP A 126 11.92 23.04 5.84
CA ASP A 126 11.84 24.43 5.39
C ASP A 126 11.78 24.54 3.86
N ALA A 127 12.09 23.44 3.15
CA ALA A 127 11.85 23.25 1.73
C ALA A 127 11.47 21.79 1.48
N LEU A 128 10.28 21.56 0.93
CA LEU A 128 9.83 20.20 0.63
C LEU A 128 10.49 19.72 -0.66
N ASN A 129 11.25 18.63 -0.56
CA ASN A 129 11.91 18.01 -1.69
C ASN A 129 11.00 16.97 -2.35
N GLN A 130 10.83 17.07 -3.65
CA GLN A 130 9.95 16.22 -4.45
C GLN A 130 10.78 15.31 -5.36
N PHE A 131 10.38 14.05 -5.46
CA PHE A 131 11.02 13.09 -6.34
C PHE A 131 10.22 12.95 -7.65
N LEU A 132 10.69 13.56 -8.73
CA LEU A 132 10.02 13.59 -10.02
C LEU A 132 10.71 12.62 -10.97
N LEU A 133 10.37 11.33 -10.83
CA LEU A 133 10.81 10.24 -11.71
C LEU A 133 9.65 9.71 -12.57
N THR A 134 8.50 9.43 -11.96
CA THR A 134 7.34 8.87 -12.66
C THR A 134 6.66 9.89 -13.56
N GLU A 135 6.51 9.53 -14.83
CA GLU A 135 5.78 10.26 -15.86
C GLU A 135 4.41 9.61 -16.11
N VAL A 136 3.49 10.33 -16.77
CA VAL A 136 2.16 9.77 -17.12
C VAL A 136 2.27 8.50 -17.99
N GLY A 137 3.28 8.42 -18.86
CA GLY A 137 3.55 7.24 -19.70
C GLY A 137 4.51 6.22 -19.09
N HIS A 138 5.34 6.62 -18.12
CA HIS A 138 6.48 5.82 -17.65
C HIS A 138 6.51 5.72 -16.12
N GLY A 139 6.20 4.53 -15.61
CA GLY A 139 6.22 4.21 -14.18
C GLY A 139 7.26 3.15 -13.84
N LEU A 140 6.97 1.90 -14.22
CA LEU A 140 7.91 0.77 -14.01
C LEU A 140 9.10 0.84 -14.98
N ASP A 141 8.93 1.45 -16.15
CA ASP A 141 9.99 1.66 -17.13
C ASP A 141 10.64 3.04 -16.98
N ALA A 142 11.37 3.21 -15.87
CA ALA A 142 12.12 4.44 -15.62
C ALA A 142 13.42 4.54 -16.48
N ARG A 143 13.68 3.59 -17.38
CA ARG A 143 14.86 3.63 -18.27
C ARG A 143 14.58 4.41 -19.55
N HIS A 144 13.35 4.35 -20.05
CA HIS A 144 12.91 5.07 -21.24
C HIS A 144 12.13 6.34 -20.89
N LEU A 145 12.63 7.09 -19.89
CA LEU A 145 12.06 8.39 -19.55
C LEU A 145 12.09 9.30 -20.77
N GLU A 146 11.01 10.04 -20.89
CA GLU A 146 10.71 10.76 -22.10
C GLU A 146 11.05 12.24 -21.92
N THR A 147 11.22 12.72 -20.69
CA THR A 147 11.63 14.10 -20.37
C THR A 147 13.07 14.33 -20.79
N SER A 148 13.35 15.35 -21.60
CA SER A 148 14.70 15.72 -22.03
C SER A 148 15.22 17.00 -21.35
N ARG A 149 16.51 17.33 -21.53
CA ARG A 149 17.18 18.53 -20.98
C ARG A 149 16.44 19.86 -21.23
N ASP A 150 15.70 19.99 -22.34
CA ASP A 150 14.94 21.21 -22.65
C ASP A 150 13.59 21.28 -21.91
N LEU A 151 13.30 20.30 -21.04
CA LEU A 151 12.14 20.18 -20.14
C LEU A 151 10.79 20.46 -20.80
N ALA A 152 10.71 20.45 -22.13
CA ALA A 152 9.49 20.79 -22.84
C ALA A 152 8.49 19.64 -22.73
N SER A 153 7.30 19.99 -22.23
CA SER A 153 6.01 19.31 -22.40
C SER A 153 5.78 17.94 -21.74
N LYS A 154 6.28 17.67 -20.52
CA LYS A 154 5.99 16.38 -19.84
C LYS A 154 5.54 16.46 -18.39
N ARG A 155 4.73 15.46 -18.01
CA ARG A 155 3.82 15.43 -16.87
C ARG A 155 4.31 14.43 -15.82
N PHE A 156 4.89 14.91 -14.73
CA PHE A 156 5.29 14.06 -13.61
C PHE A 156 4.12 13.84 -12.64
N THR A 157 4.15 12.81 -11.79
CA THR A 157 3.15 12.62 -10.70
C THR A 157 3.80 12.58 -9.31
N ALA A 158 3.56 13.61 -8.48
CA ALA A 158 4.09 13.74 -7.11
C ALA A 158 3.32 14.85 -6.36
N PRO A 159 3.31 14.88 -5.01
CA PRO A 159 2.62 15.92 -4.24
C PRO A 159 3.37 17.26 -4.32
N LYS A 160 2.98 18.10 -5.27
CA LYS A 160 3.70 19.33 -5.63
C LYS A 160 2.79 20.50 -5.95
N TRP A 161 1.56 20.41 -5.48
CA TRP A 161 0.65 21.53 -5.49
C TRP A 161 1.22 22.70 -4.67
N LEU A 162 0.96 23.91 -5.13
CA LEU A 162 1.35 25.12 -4.44
C LEU A 162 0.67 25.17 -3.07
N ARG A 163 1.44 25.34 -2.00
CA ARG A 163 0.93 25.50 -0.64
C ARG A 163 1.68 26.61 0.07
N LYS A 164 0.90 27.53 0.63
CA LYS A 164 1.40 28.63 1.45
C LYS A 164 2.35 28.10 2.53
N GLU A 165 3.48 28.77 2.73
CA GLU A 165 4.54 28.45 3.71
C GLU A 165 5.36 27.17 3.42
N PHE A 166 5.05 26.44 2.36
CA PHE A 166 5.73 25.19 2.01
C PHE A 166 6.41 25.29 0.64
N PRO A 167 7.55 26.01 0.54
CA PRO A 167 8.30 26.09 -0.71
C PRO A 167 8.77 24.70 -1.14
N ARG A 168 8.79 24.45 -2.44
CA ARG A 168 9.09 23.12 -2.99
C ARG A 168 10.27 23.15 -3.95
N VAL A 169 11.19 22.23 -3.71
CA VAL A 169 12.30 21.88 -4.61
C VAL A 169 12.09 20.45 -5.10
N ALA A 170 12.59 20.13 -6.28
CA ALA A 170 12.43 18.81 -6.87
C ALA A 170 13.76 18.27 -7.39
N LEU A 171 13.91 16.96 -7.26
CA LEU A 171 14.80 16.13 -8.07
C LEU A 171 14.02 15.68 -9.30
N VAL A 172 14.30 16.32 -10.43
CA VAL A 172 13.69 16.00 -11.73
C VAL A 172 14.63 15.06 -12.47
N PHE A 173 14.14 13.88 -12.85
CA PHE A 173 14.89 12.94 -13.66
C PHE A 173 14.54 13.17 -15.13
N ALA A 174 15.54 13.49 -15.94
CA ALA A 174 15.39 13.75 -17.36
C ALA A 174 16.57 13.18 -18.16
N ASP A 175 16.30 12.74 -19.38
CA ASP A 175 17.29 12.29 -20.34
C ASP A 175 18.14 13.46 -20.88
N PHE A 176 19.43 13.17 -21.09
CA PHE A 176 20.39 14.16 -21.54
C PHE A 176 20.62 13.97 -23.04
N LEU A 177 20.09 14.88 -23.86
CA LEU A 177 20.34 14.89 -25.31
C LEU A 177 21.81 15.23 -25.61
N TYR A 178 22.69 14.23 -25.54
CA TYR A 178 24.06 14.28 -26.04
C TYR A 178 24.41 12.90 -26.61
N PRO A 179 25.03 12.82 -27.80
CA PRO A 179 25.06 11.61 -28.64
C PRO A 179 25.80 10.38 -28.08
N ARG A 180 26.23 10.40 -26.80
CA ARG A 180 26.97 9.29 -26.15
C ARG A 180 26.59 9.04 -24.69
N MET A 181 25.52 9.66 -24.17
CA MET A 181 25.12 9.50 -22.76
C MET A 181 23.64 9.16 -22.67
N THR A 182 23.31 7.89 -22.49
CA THR A 182 21.94 7.42 -22.26
C THR A 182 21.61 7.34 -20.77
N GLY A 183 20.32 7.47 -20.45
CA GLY A 183 19.75 7.25 -19.12
C GLY A 183 19.50 8.54 -18.32
N GLY A 184 18.43 8.52 -17.52
CA GLY A 184 17.99 9.68 -16.73
C GLY A 184 19.11 10.32 -15.92
N ARG A 185 19.00 11.63 -15.73
CA ARG A 185 19.90 12.44 -14.90
C ARG A 185 19.09 13.25 -13.91
N PRO A 186 19.49 13.28 -12.62
CA PRO A 186 18.83 14.09 -11.61
C PRO A 186 19.24 15.57 -11.75
N PHE A 187 18.23 16.43 -11.81
CA PHE A 187 18.35 17.88 -11.77
C PHE A 187 17.67 18.43 -10.52
N VAL A 188 18.30 19.37 -9.83
CA VAL A 188 17.65 20.13 -8.75
C VAL A 188 16.92 21.35 -9.31
N VAL A 189 15.61 21.43 -9.09
CA VAL A 189 14.76 22.48 -9.66
C VAL A 189 13.79 22.99 -8.60
N TRP A 190 13.77 24.29 -8.35
CA TRP A 190 12.70 24.89 -7.55
C TRP A 190 11.38 24.85 -8.32
N LEU A 191 10.30 24.44 -7.67
CA LEU A 191 8.97 24.38 -8.26
C LEU A 191 8.12 25.61 -7.89
N ASN A 192 8.21 26.03 -6.63
CA ASN A 192 7.54 27.21 -6.09
C ASN A 192 8.23 27.69 -4.81
N ASP A 193 7.95 28.92 -4.41
CA ASP A 193 8.43 29.54 -3.18
C ASP A 193 7.42 29.45 -2.01
N GLY A 194 6.33 28.70 -2.20
CA GLY A 194 5.22 28.59 -1.26
C GLY A 194 4.08 29.58 -1.54
N GLU A 195 4.33 30.65 -2.28
CA GLU A 195 3.29 31.64 -2.65
C GLU A 195 2.99 31.66 -4.14
N GLN A 196 4.01 31.45 -4.97
CA GLN A 196 3.94 31.50 -6.41
C GLN A 196 4.68 30.33 -7.05
N MET A 197 4.11 29.80 -8.14
CA MET A 197 4.81 28.85 -8.99
C MET A 197 5.98 29.52 -9.68
N ARG A 198 7.08 28.80 -9.83
CA ARG A 198 8.25 29.30 -10.56
C ARG A 198 7.92 29.47 -12.03
N GLU A 199 8.51 30.49 -12.66
CA GLU A 199 8.42 30.69 -14.10
C GLU A 199 8.83 29.42 -14.86
N GLY A 200 8.03 29.04 -15.86
CA GLY A 200 8.24 27.82 -16.63
C GLY A 200 7.80 26.53 -15.93
N VAL A 201 7.22 26.59 -14.72
CA VAL A 201 6.69 25.43 -13.98
C VAL A 201 5.19 25.61 -13.75
N THR A 202 4.40 24.61 -14.15
CA THR A 202 2.97 24.55 -13.86
C THR A 202 2.63 23.27 -13.10
N ALA A 203 1.64 23.35 -12.22
CA ALA A 203 1.13 22.20 -11.49
C ALA A 203 -0.40 22.13 -11.63
N LYS A 204 -0.94 20.93 -11.83
CA LYS A 204 -2.38 20.66 -11.88
C LYS A 204 -2.73 19.55 -10.90
N LEU A 205 -3.54 19.85 -9.90
CA LEU A 205 -3.97 18.89 -8.90
C LEU A 205 -4.70 17.70 -9.55
N LEU A 206 -4.38 16.49 -9.10
CA LEU A 206 -5.08 15.27 -9.49
C LEU A 206 -6.25 14.99 -8.55
N PRO A 207 -7.28 14.25 -9.01
CA PRO A 207 -8.33 13.75 -8.14
C PRO A 207 -7.78 12.88 -7.00
N ASN A 208 -8.56 12.77 -5.92
CA ASN A 208 -8.23 11.88 -4.82
C ASN A 208 -8.13 10.42 -5.27
N ARG A 209 -7.17 9.70 -4.68
CA ARG A 209 -6.99 8.27 -4.90
C ARG A 209 -7.79 7.47 -3.87
N THR A 210 -8.55 6.49 -4.34
CA THR A 210 -9.33 5.58 -3.49
C THR A 210 -8.43 4.81 -2.52
N GLY A 211 -8.88 4.62 -1.28
CA GLY A 211 -8.18 3.81 -0.28
C GLY A 211 -6.94 4.44 0.36
N SER A 212 -6.62 5.70 0.05
CA SER A 212 -5.54 6.45 0.70
C SER A 212 -6.05 7.75 1.31
N LYS A 213 -5.41 8.26 2.37
CA LYS A 213 -5.68 9.62 2.84
C LYS A 213 -5.41 10.61 1.71
N ALA A 214 -6.25 11.64 1.62
CA ALA A 214 -6.09 12.69 0.63
C ALA A 214 -4.69 13.31 0.73
N LEU A 215 -4.02 13.44 -0.42
CA LEU A 215 -2.74 14.10 -0.57
C LEU A 215 -2.76 14.85 -1.90
N ASP A 216 -2.01 15.94 -1.98
CA ASP A 216 -2.03 16.89 -3.09
C ASP A 216 -1.16 16.46 -4.27
N HIS A 217 -1.30 15.20 -4.68
CA HIS A 217 -0.70 14.70 -5.91
C HIS A 217 -1.12 15.58 -7.07
N ALA A 218 -0.14 16.06 -7.81
CA ALA A 218 -0.37 16.89 -8.97
C ALA A 218 0.39 16.34 -10.17
N ILE A 219 -0.03 16.76 -11.34
CA ILE A 219 0.76 16.73 -12.55
C ILE A 219 1.61 18.01 -12.58
N THR A 220 2.92 17.88 -12.78
CA THR A 220 3.79 19.05 -13.03
C THR A 220 4.29 19.01 -14.43
N THR A 221 4.16 20.16 -15.10
CA THR A 221 4.66 20.38 -16.44
C THR A 221 5.70 21.48 -16.41
N PHE A 222 6.80 21.24 -17.10
CA PHE A 222 7.82 22.25 -17.34
C PHE A 222 7.64 22.79 -18.78
N THR A 223 7.80 24.09 -18.95
CA THR A 223 7.69 24.77 -20.24
C THR A 223 8.98 25.54 -20.51
N HIS A 224 9.71 25.13 -21.56
CA HIS A 224 10.85 25.83 -22.19
C HIS A 224 11.79 26.58 -21.23
N GLY A 225 12.48 25.84 -20.36
CA GLY A 225 13.45 26.43 -19.43
C GLY A 225 14.83 25.82 -19.58
N ARG A 226 15.85 26.63 -19.93
CA ARG A 226 17.24 26.19 -19.83
C ARG A 226 17.65 26.19 -18.36
N LEU A 227 17.92 25.01 -17.81
CA LEU A 227 18.53 24.90 -16.49
C LEU A 227 20.02 25.27 -16.55
N PRO A 228 20.55 25.99 -15.54
CA PRO A 228 21.98 26.21 -15.44
C PRO A 228 22.72 24.89 -15.25
N ARG A 229 24.00 24.83 -15.65
CA ARG A 229 24.82 23.61 -15.47
C ARG A 229 24.89 23.14 -14.02
N SER A 230 24.80 24.05 -13.05
CA SER A 230 24.75 23.72 -11.63
C SER A 230 23.52 22.90 -11.25
N ALA A 231 22.39 22.98 -11.98
CA ALA A 231 21.21 22.18 -11.66
C ALA A 231 21.46 20.66 -11.80
N LEU A 232 22.41 20.23 -12.62
CA LEU A 232 22.75 18.83 -12.81
C LEU A 232 23.48 18.27 -11.58
N LEU A 233 22.97 17.21 -10.96
CA LEU A 233 23.52 16.65 -9.72
C LEU A 233 24.50 15.48 -9.92
N GLY A 234 24.49 14.80 -11.07
CA GLY A 234 25.40 13.67 -11.34
C GLY A 234 24.82 12.60 -12.28
N LEU A 235 25.45 11.42 -12.30
CA LEU A 235 25.04 10.23 -13.08
C LEU A 235 24.21 9.26 -12.22
N LEU A 236 23.18 8.63 -12.82
CA LEU A 236 22.34 7.62 -12.17
C LEU A 236 23.11 6.35 -11.76
N GLN A 237 24.26 6.05 -12.36
CA GLN A 237 25.10 4.90 -11.97
C GLN A 237 25.65 4.97 -10.53
N LYS A 238 25.69 6.14 -9.89
CA LYS A 238 26.06 6.26 -8.46
C LYS A 238 24.89 5.92 -7.50
N LEU A 239 23.70 5.61 -8.02
CA LEU A 239 22.46 5.47 -7.25
C LEU A 239 22.00 4.02 -7.02
N ASP A 240 22.80 3.01 -7.39
CA ASP A 240 22.45 1.59 -7.23
C ASP A 240 22.08 1.20 -5.78
N ASN A 241 22.46 2.01 -4.79
CA ASN A 241 22.13 1.81 -3.38
C ASN A 241 20.81 2.48 -2.92
N ILE A 242 20.23 3.41 -3.69
CA ILE A 242 19.11 4.27 -3.25
C ILE A 242 17.74 3.73 -3.67
N THR A 243 17.67 3.02 -4.79
CA THR A 243 16.49 2.23 -5.19
C THR A 243 16.07 1.24 -4.11
N THR A 244 17.05 0.75 -3.34
CA THR A 244 16.86 -0.15 -2.21
C THR A 244 16.19 0.53 -1.02
N LEU A 245 16.49 1.81 -0.76
CA LEU A 245 15.93 2.58 0.37
C LEU A 245 14.44 2.90 0.16
N ALA A 246 14.05 3.24 -1.07
CA ALA A 246 12.68 3.54 -1.45
C ALA A 246 11.70 2.36 -1.24
N LEU A 247 12.19 1.12 -1.14
CA LEU A 247 11.38 -0.09 -1.03
C LEU A 247 10.98 -0.49 0.41
N VAL A 248 11.59 0.09 1.45
CA VAL A 248 11.58 -0.51 2.81
C VAL A 248 10.35 -0.18 3.68
N MET A 249 9.30 0.45 3.15
CA MET A 249 8.30 1.08 4.02
C MET A 249 6.85 0.68 3.77
N LYS A 250 6.36 -0.33 4.51
CA LYS A 250 4.94 -0.46 4.90
C LYS A 250 4.78 -1.20 6.24
N ARG A 251 4.62 -0.44 7.32
CA ARG A 251 3.92 -0.89 8.53
C ARG A 251 2.80 0.10 8.83
N VAL A 252 1.58 -0.41 9.05
CA VAL A 252 0.52 0.34 9.74
C VAL A 252 -0.14 -0.65 10.70
N VAL A 253 0.00 -0.42 12.00
CA VAL A 253 -0.68 -1.18 13.05
C VAL A 253 -1.80 -0.29 13.59
N PHE A 254 -3.03 -0.79 13.58
CA PHE A 254 -4.18 -0.13 14.21
C PHE A 254 -4.45 -0.77 15.57
N VAL A 255 -4.49 0.05 16.62
CA VAL A 255 -4.97 -0.35 17.95
C VAL A 255 -6.45 -0.03 18.04
N VAL A 256 -7.30 -1.05 18.12
CA VAL A 256 -8.74 -0.88 18.36
C VAL A 256 -8.97 -0.79 19.87
N ARG A 257 -9.58 0.31 20.33
CA ARG A 257 -10.01 0.50 21.73
C ARG A 257 -11.53 0.39 21.79
N ILE A 258 -12.05 -0.69 22.39
CA ILE A 258 -13.50 -0.90 22.54
C ILE A 258 -13.91 -0.47 23.95
N SER A 259 -14.80 0.52 24.03
CA SER A 259 -15.42 0.99 25.27
C SER A 259 -16.88 0.57 25.28
N GLY A 260 -17.32 -0.16 26.30
CA GLY A 260 -18.73 -0.50 26.51
C GLY A 260 -18.96 -1.51 27.62
N GLN A 261 -19.71 -1.11 28.65
CA GLN A 261 -20.05 -1.90 29.83
C GLN A 261 -21.24 -2.86 29.56
N THR A 262 -21.20 -4.02 30.23
CA THR A 262 -22.31 -4.98 30.48
C THR A 262 -22.85 -5.90 29.36
N SER A 263 -22.10 -6.10 28.27
CA SER A 263 -22.36 -7.18 27.29
C SER A 263 -21.17 -8.14 27.19
N ILE A 264 -21.39 -9.42 26.86
CA ILE A 264 -20.29 -10.38 26.63
C ILE A 264 -19.32 -9.73 25.63
N PRO A 265 -18.04 -9.53 25.98
CA PRO A 265 -17.11 -8.83 25.11
C PRO A 265 -17.05 -9.53 23.75
N ILE A 266 -17.21 -8.77 22.66
CA ILE A 266 -17.25 -9.33 21.29
C ILE A 266 -16.03 -10.22 21.00
N ILE A 267 -14.86 -9.87 21.56
CA ILE A 267 -13.61 -10.65 21.47
C ILE A 267 -13.73 -12.11 21.99
N SER A 268 -14.75 -12.39 22.81
CA SER A 268 -15.03 -13.73 23.35
C SER A 268 -15.66 -14.67 22.31
N PHE A 269 -16.22 -14.13 21.21
CA PHE A 269 -16.76 -14.95 20.12
C PHE A 269 -15.65 -15.40 19.18
N ARG A 270 -15.68 -16.67 18.73
CA ARG A 270 -14.69 -17.19 17.76
C ARG A 270 -14.77 -16.53 16.38
N THR A 271 -15.83 -15.78 16.08
CA THR A 271 -15.90 -14.89 14.90
C THR A 271 -14.83 -13.82 14.88
N GLN A 272 -14.25 -13.53 16.04
CA GLN A 272 -13.14 -12.58 16.18
C GLN A 272 -11.77 -13.23 15.94
N LEU A 273 -11.72 -14.48 15.47
CA LEU A 273 -10.48 -15.15 15.03
C LEU A 273 -9.61 -14.28 14.09
N PRO A 274 -10.17 -13.46 13.16
CA PRO A 274 -9.36 -12.56 12.35
C PRO A 274 -8.56 -11.53 13.17
N ILE A 275 -9.06 -11.09 14.33
CA ILE A 275 -8.31 -10.20 15.23
C ILE A 275 -7.11 -10.95 15.83
N LEU A 276 -7.30 -12.20 16.24
CA LEU A 276 -6.21 -13.03 16.78
C LEU A 276 -5.19 -13.39 15.68
N HIS A 277 -5.65 -13.67 14.47
CA HIS A 277 -4.78 -13.92 13.32
C HIS A 277 -3.98 -12.66 12.96
N ALA A 278 -4.61 -11.48 12.98
CA ALA A 278 -3.94 -10.20 12.78
C ALA A 278 -2.84 -9.97 13.84
N LEU A 279 -3.14 -10.21 15.12
CA LEU A 279 -2.15 -10.09 16.20
C LEU A 279 -0.96 -11.03 15.98
N ALA A 280 -1.21 -12.30 15.66
CA ALA A 280 -0.15 -13.26 15.38
C ALA A 280 0.70 -12.83 14.17
N GLN A 281 0.07 -12.37 13.08
CA GLN A 281 0.78 -11.85 11.92
C GLN A 281 1.64 -10.63 12.27
N ILE A 282 1.09 -9.64 13.00
CA ILE A 282 1.83 -8.45 13.41
C ILE A 282 3.06 -8.83 14.21
N THR A 283 2.94 -9.73 15.20
CA THR A 283 4.10 -10.16 16.01
C THR A 283 5.20 -10.83 15.20
N VAL A 284 4.84 -11.72 14.26
CA VAL A 284 5.84 -12.39 13.40
C VAL A 284 6.47 -11.39 12.42
N LEU A 285 5.67 -10.55 11.79
CA LEU A 285 6.13 -9.53 10.85
C LEU A 285 6.94 -8.42 11.54
N GLU A 286 6.73 -8.23 12.84
CA GLU A 286 7.54 -7.33 13.65
C GLU A 286 8.97 -7.83 13.79
N ALA A 287 9.14 -9.07 14.23
CA ALA A 287 10.44 -9.72 14.29
C ALA A 287 11.11 -9.82 12.91
N TYR A 288 10.34 -10.16 11.86
CA TYR A 288 10.89 -10.27 10.50
C TYR A 288 11.43 -8.94 9.97
N ALA A 289 10.75 -7.82 10.20
CA ALA A 289 11.29 -6.55 9.71
C ALA A 289 12.47 -6.03 10.56
N GLU A 290 12.59 -6.38 11.84
CA GLU A 290 13.80 -6.11 12.63
C GLU A 290 15.01 -6.89 12.08
N ASP A 291 14.85 -8.20 11.86
CA ASP A 291 15.86 -9.05 11.22
C ASP A 291 16.24 -8.53 9.81
N SER A 292 15.25 -8.07 9.04
CA SER A 292 15.49 -7.52 7.71
C SER A 292 16.26 -6.19 7.75
N ILE A 293 15.97 -5.31 8.72
CA ILE A 293 16.72 -4.06 8.93
C ILE A 293 18.17 -4.36 9.31
N GLN A 294 18.38 -5.30 10.23
CA GLN A 294 19.72 -5.71 10.65
C GLN A 294 20.52 -6.23 9.46
N LYS A 295 19.98 -7.20 8.72
CA LYS A 295 20.64 -7.77 7.53
C LYS A 295 20.89 -6.72 6.46
N PHE A 296 19.94 -5.81 6.24
CA PHE A 296 20.11 -4.72 5.30
C PHE A 296 21.34 -3.85 5.63
N GLY A 297 21.55 -3.56 6.91
CA GLY A 297 22.73 -2.83 7.39
C GLY A 297 24.03 -3.64 7.30
N GLU A 298 23.98 -4.94 7.60
CA GLU A 298 25.15 -5.85 7.50
C GLU A 298 25.66 -5.99 6.06
N PHE A 299 24.75 -6.06 5.08
CA PHE A 299 25.09 -6.23 3.66
C PHE A 299 25.26 -4.90 2.90
N ASN A 300 25.66 -3.81 3.57
CA ASN A 300 25.78 -2.48 2.94
C ASN A 300 26.80 -2.42 1.77
N SER A 301 27.71 -3.39 1.68
CA SER A 301 28.65 -3.53 0.56
C SER A 301 28.12 -4.40 -0.59
N ALA A 302 26.92 -4.96 -0.49
CA ALA A 302 26.34 -5.89 -1.47
C ALA A 302 24.93 -5.42 -1.93
N PRO A 303 24.85 -4.47 -2.87
CA PRO A 303 23.57 -3.82 -3.24
C PRO A 303 22.51 -4.80 -3.77
N ALA A 304 22.93 -5.84 -4.48
CA ALA A 304 22.03 -6.89 -4.98
C ALA A 304 21.35 -7.67 -3.83
N VAL A 305 22.09 -7.94 -2.75
CA VAL A 305 21.57 -8.64 -1.56
C VAL A 305 20.61 -7.73 -0.80
N GLN A 306 20.97 -6.46 -0.59
CA GLN A 306 20.07 -5.49 0.03
C GLN A 306 18.77 -5.32 -0.78
N GLY A 307 18.86 -5.31 -2.12
CA GLY A 307 17.73 -5.27 -3.03
C GLY A 307 16.79 -6.47 -2.84
N GLY A 308 17.36 -7.67 -2.74
CA GLY A 308 16.60 -8.89 -2.46
C GLY A 308 15.90 -8.86 -1.10
N ILE A 309 16.60 -8.42 -0.04
CA ILE A 309 16.03 -8.28 1.31
C ILE A 309 14.87 -7.28 1.29
N ALA A 310 15.05 -6.11 0.69
CA ALA A 310 14.02 -5.08 0.62
C ALA A 310 12.80 -5.54 -0.21
N ALA A 311 13.03 -6.15 -1.37
CA ALA A 311 11.97 -6.63 -2.25
C ALA A 311 11.11 -7.72 -1.58
N THR A 312 11.74 -8.72 -0.97
CA THR A 312 11.06 -9.81 -0.27
C THR A 312 10.29 -9.28 0.96
N SER A 313 10.94 -8.44 1.77
CA SER A 313 10.30 -7.79 2.93
C SER A 313 9.06 -7.01 2.53
N LYS A 314 9.18 -6.17 1.49
CA LYS A 314 8.07 -5.38 0.95
C LYS A 314 6.95 -6.29 0.47
N ALA A 315 7.26 -7.34 -0.28
CA ALA A 315 6.26 -8.24 -0.85
C ALA A 315 5.44 -8.90 0.27
N VAL A 316 6.10 -9.51 1.25
CA VAL A 316 5.47 -10.19 2.39
C VAL A 316 4.64 -9.22 3.22
N LEU A 317 5.21 -8.08 3.63
CA LEU A 317 4.50 -7.11 4.47
C LEU A 317 3.29 -6.50 3.75
N CYS A 318 3.41 -6.16 2.46
CA CYS A 318 2.30 -5.61 1.68
C CYS A 318 1.16 -6.62 1.53
N GLN A 319 1.48 -7.87 1.18
CA GLN A 319 0.49 -8.91 0.93
C GLN A 319 -0.23 -9.34 2.21
N ALA A 320 0.45 -9.37 3.35
CA ALA A 320 -0.18 -9.67 4.63
C ALA A 320 -1.10 -8.52 5.11
N SER A 321 -0.71 -7.27 4.88
CA SER A 321 -1.40 -6.11 5.46
C SER A 321 -2.80 -5.86 4.87
N GLN A 322 -2.98 -5.98 3.55
CA GLN A 322 -4.26 -5.61 2.90
C GLN A 322 -5.44 -6.50 3.32
N PRO A 323 -5.34 -7.85 3.27
CA PRO A 323 -6.41 -8.73 3.73
C PRO A 323 -6.66 -8.57 5.22
N MET A 324 -5.61 -8.36 6.01
CA MET A 324 -5.72 -8.12 7.45
C MET A 324 -6.54 -6.86 7.75
N PHE A 325 -6.31 -5.72 7.08
CA PHE A 325 -7.09 -4.50 7.29
C PHE A 325 -8.56 -4.67 6.91
N HIS A 326 -8.83 -5.32 5.78
CA HIS A 326 -10.20 -5.61 5.37
C HIS A 326 -10.89 -6.51 6.41
N ALA A 327 -10.23 -7.61 6.80
CA ALA A 327 -10.78 -8.55 7.78
C ALA A 327 -11.02 -7.89 9.15
N LEU A 328 -10.16 -6.98 9.60
CA LEU A 328 -10.36 -6.20 10.83
C LEU A 328 -11.51 -5.20 10.70
N SER A 329 -11.60 -4.48 9.57
CA SER A 329 -12.68 -3.53 9.30
C SER A 329 -14.06 -4.20 9.33
N GLU A 330 -14.16 -5.38 8.73
CA GLU A 330 -15.39 -6.18 8.72
C GLU A 330 -15.87 -6.58 10.13
N ARG A 331 -14.96 -6.70 11.10
CA ARG A 331 -15.30 -6.99 12.51
C ARG A 331 -15.75 -5.77 13.30
N CYS A 332 -15.62 -4.57 12.74
CA CYS A 332 -16.09 -3.33 13.35
C CYS A 332 -17.54 -2.94 12.96
N GLY A 333 -18.24 -3.76 12.16
CA GLY A 333 -19.71 -3.71 12.06
C GLY A 333 -20.30 -3.76 10.65
N ALA A 334 -20.66 -4.98 10.20
CA ALA A 334 -21.76 -5.26 9.25
C ALA A 334 -22.28 -6.72 9.34
N GLN A 335 -22.00 -7.47 10.42
CA GLN A 335 -22.00 -8.95 10.37
C GLN A 335 -23.21 -9.65 11.01
N GLY A 336 -24.42 -9.24 10.63
CA GLY A 336 -25.64 -9.95 11.01
C GLY A 336 -26.10 -11.08 10.08
N LEU A 337 -25.53 -11.22 8.88
CA LEU A 337 -26.14 -12.03 7.80
C LEU A 337 -25.60 -13.45 7.64
N GLY A 338 -24.35 -13.72 8.05
CA GLY A 338 -23.70 -15.02 7.77
C GLY A 338 -24.26 -16.21 8.57
N THR A 339 -24.82 -15.98 9.75
CA THR A 339 -25.28 -17.04 10.67
C THR A 339 -26.61 -17.69 10.26
N GLU A 340 -27.42 -16.96 9.49
CA GLU A 340 -28.80 -17.33 9.23
C GLU A 340 -28.99 -18.16 7.93
N LEU A 341 -28.04 -18.06 6.98
CA LEU A 341 -28.10 -18.74 5.68
C LEU A 341 -27.90 -20.27 5.76
N PRO A 342 -26.91 -20.81 6.50
CA PRO A 342 -26.78 -22.27 6.66
C PRO A 342 -27.90 -22.91 7.49
N SER A 343 -28.69 -22.10 8.21
CA SER A 343 -29.78 -22.54 9.08
C SER A 343 -31.14 -22.62 8.34
N ASN A 344 -31.16 -22.52 7.00
CA ASN A 344 -32.36 -22.50 6.15
C ASN A 344 -33.40 -21.43 6.53
N ARG A 345 -33.00 -20.31 7.14
CA ARG A 345 -33.94 -19.22 7.46
C ARG A 345 -34.18 -18.24 6.30
N TYR A 346 -33.37 -18.35 5.25
CA TYR A 346 -33.51 -17.59 4.01
C TYR A 346 -33.44 -18.56 2.82
N GLU A 347 -34.45 -18.53 1.96
CA GLU A 347 -34.44 -19.25 0.68
C GLU A 347 -33.88 -18.35 -0.42
N LEU A 348 -32.84 -18.81 -1.11
CA LEU A 348 -32.24 -18.11 -2.24
C LEU A 348 -32.62 -18.78 -3.57
N PRO A 349 -32.68 -18.04 -4.68
CA PRO A 349 -33.04 -18.61 -5.98
C PRO A 349 -32.04 -19.70 -6.40
N PRO A 350 -32.53 -20.86 -6.90
CA PRO A 350 -31.66 -21.96 -7.29
C PRO A 350 -30.72 -21.56 -8.44
N PRO A 351 -29.56 -22.23 -8.58
CA PRO A 351 -28.63 -22.00 -9.66
C PRO A 351 -29.27 -22.33 -11.01
N THR A 352 -29.20 -21.39 -11.96
CA THR A 352 -29.75 -21.57 -13.33
C THR A 352 -28.99 -22.64 -14.13
N ASN A 353 -27.69 -22.80 -13.87
CA ASN A 353 -26.89 -23.91 -14.36
C ASN A 353 -26.23 -24.63 -13.16
N PRO A 354 -26.83 -25.71 -12.65
CA PRO A 354 -26.29 -26.45 -11.51
C PRO A 354 -24.95 -27.16 -11.77
N ALA A 355 -24.58 -27.36 -13.05
CA ALA A 355 -23.37 -28.07 -13.43
C ALA A 355 -22.12 -27.17 -13.52
N CYS A 356 -22.29 -25.84 -13.52
CA CYS A 356 -21.14 -24.93 -13.59
C CYS A 356 -20.28 -25.02 -12.33
N LEU A 357 -19.00 -24.64 -12.46
CA LEU A 357 -18.02 -24.75 -11.38
C LEU A 357 -18.45 -23.98 -10.13
N LEU A 358 -18.97 -22.75 -10.31
CA LEU A 358 -19.40 -21.91 -9.19
C LEU A 358 -20.64 -22.46 -8.46
N ALA A 359 -21.57 -23.10 -9.17
CA ALA A 359 -22.75 -23.72 -8.56
C ALA A 359 -22.39 -25.00 -7.79
N ARG A 360 -21.43 -25.79 -8.30
CA ARG A 360 -20.89 -26.96 -7.60
C ARG A 360 -20.18 -26.56 -6.31
N HIS A 361 -19.42 -25.47 -6.33
CA HIS A 361 -18.74 -24.91 -5.15
C HIS A 361 -19.72 -24.43 -4.09
N GLU A 362 -20.73 -23.63 -4.49
CA GLU A 362 -21.81 -23.22 -3.60
C GLU A 362 -22.44 -24.45 -2.90
N LYS A 363 -22.89 -25.43 -3.68
CA LYS A 363 -23.52 -26.64 -3.13
C LYS A 363 -22.59 -27.38 -2.17
N GLY A 364 -21.34 -27.60 -2.55
CA GLY A 364 -20.38 -28.34 -1.73
C GLY A 364 -20.08 -27.67 -0.39
N LEU A 365 -19.91 -26.35 -0.38
CA LEU A 365 -19.69 -25.60 0.87
C LEU A 365 -20.92 -25.64 1.80
N PHE A 366 -22.13 -25.62 1.25
CA PHE A 366 -23.36 -25.81 2.02
C PHE A 366 -23.48 -27.23 2.56
N ASP A 367 -23.22 -28.25 1.74
CA ASP A 367 -23.26 -29.66 2.14
C ASP A 367 -22.25 -29.94 3.28
N GLU A 368 -21.06 -29.34 3.23
CA GLU A 368 -20.06 -29.39 4.31
C GLU A 368 -20.58 -28.77 5.62
N CYS A 369 -21.20 -27.59 5.54
CA CYS A 369 -21.76 -26.90 6.71
C CYS A 369 -22.94 -27.68 7.31
N GLN A 370 -23.84 -28.17 6.46
CA GLN A 370 -25.00 -28.96 6.87
C GLN A 370 -24.61 -30.30 7.49
N SER A 371 -23.62 -31.00 6.92
CA SER A 371 -23.08 -32.23 7.49
C SER A 371 -22.59 -32.01 8.93
N LYS A 372 -21.88 -30.90 9.18
CA LYS A 372 -21.41 -30.55 10.52
C LYS A 372 -22.56 -30.15 11.46
N LEU A 373 -23.56 -29.42 10.95
CA LEU A 373 -24.74 -29.04 11.73
C LEU A 373 -25.54 -30.25 12.23
N LYS A 374 -25.65 -31.31 11.42
CA LYS A 374 -26.36 -32.56 11.80
C LYS A 374 -25.78 -33.23 13.04
N HIS A 375 -24.51 -32.97 13.34
CA HIS A 375 -23.79 -33.55 14.49
C HIS A 375 -23.74 -32.62 15.70
N LEU A 376 -24.45 -31.49 15.68
CA LEU A 376 -24.50 -30.53 16.79
C LEU A 376 -25.82 -30.64 17.54
N GLU A 377 -25.75 -30.95 18.84
CA GLU A 377 -26.92 -31.00 19.73
C GLU A 377 -27.32 -29.61 20.26
N GLY A 378 -26.38 -28.66 20.27
CA GLY A 378 -26.59 -27.29 20.75
C GLY A 378 -27.13 -26.34 19.66
N GLY A 379 -28.04 -25.44 20.02
CA GLY A 379 -28.58 -24.44 19.10
C GLY A 379 -27.54 -23.43 18.55
N HIS A 380 -27.97 -22.50 17.71
CA HIS A 380 -27.15 -21.49 17.00
C HIS A 380 -26.32 -20.54 17.90
N ARG A 381 -26.49 -20.60 19.23
CA ARG A 381 -25.71 -19.84 20.23
C ARG A 381 -24.79 -20.74 21.08
N SER A 382 -24.75 -22.04 20.80
CA SER A 382 -23.88 -22.99 21.50
C SER A 382 -22.40 -22.75 21.20
N ALA A 383 -21.53 -23.13 22.13
CA ALA A 383 -20.08 -22.97 21.97
C ALA A 383 -19.56 -23.80 20.77
N GLU A 384 -20.17 -24.95 20.52
CA GLU A 384 -19.86 -25.87 19.44
C GLU A 384 -20.26 -25.28 18.09
N PHE A 385 -21.46 -24.70 17.96
CA PHE A 385 -21.89 -23.99 16.75
C PHE A 385 -20.98 -22.79 16.45
N ILE A 386 -20.68 -21.98 17.47
CA ILE A 386 -19.77 -20.83 17.38
C ILE A 386 -18.36 -21.27 16.94
N SER A 387 -17.92 -22.47 17.34
CA SER A 387 -16.57 -22.95 17.02
C SER A 387 -16.46 -23.66 15.66
N LEU A 388 -17.50 -24.37 15.23
CA LEU A 388 -17.42 -25.29 14.09
C LEU A 388 -18.12 -24.76 12.84
N ILE A 389 -19.21 -24.03 12.99
CA ILE A 389 -20.05 -23.56 11.89
C ILE A 389 -19.77 -22.11 11.57
N LEU A 390 -19.74 -21.27 12.60
CA LEU A 390 -19.66 -19.83 12.42
C LEU A 390 -18.41 -19.33 11.65
N PRO A 391 -17.21 -19.91 11.81
CA PRO A 391 -16.05 -19.55 10.99
C PRO A 391 -16.20 -19.93 9.50
N ARG A 392 -17.11 -20.84 9.17
CA ARG A 392 -17.34 -21.34 7.81
C ARG A 392 -18.42 -20.57 7.07
N CYS A 393 -19.30 -19.87 7.76
CA CYS A 393 -20.46 -19.18 7.19
C CYS A 393 -20.14 -18.18 6.06
N LEU A 394 -18.96 -17.55 6.06
CA LEU A 394 -18.62 -16.53 5.06
C LEU A 394 -18.41 -17.14 3.66
N ALA A 395 -17.73 -18.29 3.56
CA ALA A 395 -17.40 -18.88 2.26
C ALA A 395 -18.64 -19.30 1.44
N PRO A 396 -19.67 -19.96 2.01
CA PRO A 396 -20.92 -20.22 1.31
C PRO A 396 -21.63 -18.94 0.85
N VAL A 397 -21.61 -17.87 1.65
CA VAL A 397 -22.22 -16.58 1.30
C VAL A 397 -21.53 -15.95 0.09
N GLU A 398 -20.20 -15.95 0.08
CA GLU A 398 -19.41 -15.46 -1.05
C GLU A 398 -19.62 -16.32 -2.31
N ALA A 399 -19.68 -17.65 -2.16
CA ALA A 399 -19.92 -18.56 -3.29
C ALA A 399 -21.25 -18.29 -3.98
N ILE A 400 -22.33 -18.07 -3.21
CA ILE A 400 -23.63 -17.61 -3.74
C ILE A 400 -23.46 -16.30 -4.52
N GLY A 401 -22.77 -15.32 -3.91
CA GLY A 401 -22.54 -14.01 -4.51
C GLY A 401 -21.81 -14.12 -5.85
N HIS A 402 -20.71 -14.86 -5.91
CA HIS A 402 -19.94 -15.07 -7.13
C HIS A 402 -20.75 -15.81 -8.20
N ARG A 403 -21.49 -16.86 -7.85
CA ARG A 403 -22.36 -17.56 -8.80
C ARG A 403 -23.42 -16.62 -9.36
N ASN A 404 -24.05 -15.81 -8.51
CA ASN A 404 -25.06 -14.85 -8.95
C ASN A 404 -24.48 -13.76 -9.84
N ALA A 405 -23.28 -13.26 -9.54
CA ALA A 405 -22.56 -12.32 -10.39
C ALA A 405 -22.25 -12.93 -11.76
N TYR A 406 -21.72 -14.16 -11.81
CA TYR A 406 -21.45 -14.87 -13.06
C TYR A 406 -22.73 -15.06 -13.90
N LYS A 407 -23.83 -15.46 -13.26
CA LYS A 407 -25.14 -15.59 -13.93
C LYS A 407 -25.62 -14.24 -14.49
N ALA A 408 -25.54 -13.18 -13.69
CA ALA A 408 -25.96 -11.84 -14.13
C ALA A 408 -25.12 -11.37 -15.32
N ALA A 409 -23.81 -11.59 -15.28
CA ALA A 409 -22.88 -11.29 -16.37
C ALA A 409 -23.20 -12.08 -17.65
N ALA A 410 -23.47 -13.38 -17.53
CA ALA A 410 -23.87 -14.23 -18.65
C ALA A 410 -25.19 -13.76 -19.30
N ASN A 411 -26.17 -13.34 -18.49
CA ASN A 411 -27.45 -12.82 -18.98
C ASN A 411 -27.34 -11.41 -19.59
N ALA A 412 -26.36 -10.62 -19.17
CA ALA A 412 -26.09 -9.29 -19.68
C ALA A 412 -25.26 -9.29 -20.98
N SER A 413 -24.97 -10.46 -21.55
CA SER A 413 -24.15 -10.62 -22.76
C SER A 413 -22.78 -9.94 -22.65
N ILE A 414 -22.15 -10.03 -21.48
CA ILE A 414 -20.75 -9.60 -21.31
C ILE A 414 -19.86 -10.47 -22.20
N ASP A 415 -18.79 -9.89 -22.73
CA ASP A 415 -17.77 -10.58 -23.51
C ASP A 415 -17.35 -11.92 -22.88
N LEU A 416 -17.27 -12.97 -23.70
CA LEU A 416 -17.08 -14.34 -23.23
C LEU A 416 -15.70 -14.56 -22.59
N ASP A 417 -14.67 -13.85 -23.04
CA ASP A 417 -13.34 -13.96 -22.49
C ASP A 417 -13.25 -13.22 -21.14
N LEU A 418 -13.93 -12.09 -20.99
CA LEU A 418 -14.10 -11.41 -19.69
C LEU A 418 -14.89 -12.27 -18.70
N LEU A 419 -15.95 -12.96 -19.16
CA LEU A 419 -16.74 -13.87 -18.35
C LEU A 419 -15.92 -15.09 -17.90
N ALA A 420 -15.12 -15.67 -18.81
CA ALA A 420 -14.22 -16.77 -18.50
C ALA A 420 -13.09 -16.35 -17.55
N LEU A 421 -12.56 -15.13 -17.70
CA LEU A 421 -11.56 -14.58 -16.79
C LEU A 421 -12.13 -14.39 -15.37
N PHE A 422 -13.37 -13.89 -15.26
CA PHE A 422 -14.05 -13.79 -13.97
C PHE A 422 -14.23 -15.17 -13.31
N GLU A 423 -14.68 -16.19 -14.06
CA GLU A 423 -14.87 -17.54 -13.54
C GLU A 423 -13.56 -18.14 -13.04
N ILE A 424 -12.48 -18.10 -13.83
CA ILE A 424 -11.20 -18.72 -13.44
C ILE A 424 -10.53 -17.98 -12.26
N CYS A 425 -10.66 -16.65 -12.20
CA CYS A 425 -10.15 -15.86 -11.07
C CYS A 425 -10.95 -16.16 -9.79
N THR A 426 -12.25 -16.40 -9.92
CA THR A 426 -13.10 -16.83 -8.80
C THR A 426 -12.70 -18.22 -8.32
N VAL A 427 -12.46 -19.16 -9.25
CA VAL A 427 -11.98 -20.52 -8.93
C VAL A 427 -10.66 -20.47 -8.16
N LEU A 428 -9.73 -19.59 -8.55
CA LEU A 428 -8.44 -19.43 -7.89
C LEU A 428 -8.54 -18.94 -6.43
N ARG A 429 -9.66 -18.30 -6.03
CA ARG A 429 -9.86 -17.86 -4.64
C ARG A 429 -10.03 -19.04 -3.67
N ASP A 430 -10.46 -20.20 -4.16
CA ASP A 430 -10.56 -21.45 -3.38
C ASP A 430 -10.07 -22.64 -4.20
N ALA A 431 -8.88 -22.49 -4.81
CA ALA A 431 -8.31 -23.49 -5.70
C ALA A 431 -8.22 -24.88 -5.02
N SER A 432 -7.97 -24.93 -3.72
CA SER A 432 -7.97 -26.16 -2.93
C SER A 432 -9.29 -26.92 -3.03
N TRP A 433 -10.42 -26.24 -2.84
CA TRP A 433 -11.72 -26.90 -2.91
C TRP A 433 -11.97 -27.45 -4.32
N TYR A 434 -11.71 -26.64 -5.35
CA TYR A 434 -11.92 -27.05 -6.74
C TYR A 434 -11.04 -28.22 -7.15
N ILE A 435 -9.75 -28.20 -6.80
CA ILE A 435 -8.83 -29.31 -7.10
C ILE A 435 -9.27 -30.61 -6.39
N CYS A 436 -9.82 -30.52 -5.19
CA CYS A 436 -10.27 -31.70 -4.44
C CYS A 436 -11.63 -32.26 -4.91
N HIS A 437 -12.48 -31.45 -5.55
CA HIS A 437 -13.88 -31.82 -5.85
C HIS A 437 -14.23 -31.75 -7.35
N THR A 438 -13.24 -31.51 -8.20
CA THR A 438 -13.36 -31.45 -9.67
C THR A 438 -12.11 -32.05 -10.31
N ASP A 439 -12.10 -32.18 -11.64
CA ASP A 439 -10.95 -32.68 -12.40
C ASP A 439 -9.91 -31.57 -12.72
N LEU A 440 -10.06 -30.38 -12.13
CA LEU A 440 -9.16 -29.26 -12.35
C LEU A 440 -7.81 -29.48 -11.66
N THR A 441 -6.73 -29.14 -12.36
CA THR A 441 -5.37 -29.20 -11.82
C THR A 441 -4.80 -27.80 -11.62
N ARG A 442 -3.82 -27.66 -10.71
CA ARG A 442 -3.11 -26.39 -10.51
C ARG A 442 -2.46 -25.88 -11.81
N GLU A 443 -1.93 -26.79 -12.61
CA GLU A 443 -1.31 -26.47 -13.91
C GLU A 443 -2.34 -25.95 -14.91
N TYR A 444 -3.50 -26.61 -15.03
CA TYR A 444 -4.59 -26.13 -15.87
C TYR A 444 -5.05 -24.72 -15.47
N LEU A 445 -5.24 -24.46 -14.17
CA LEU A 445 -5.65 -23.14 -13.69
C LEU A 445 -4.64 -22.05 -14.07
N PHE A 446 -3.34 -22.33 -13.94
CA PHE A 446 -2.27 -21.42 -14.34
C PHE A 446 -2.29 -21.14 -15.85
N GLN A 447 -2.30 -22.18 -16.67
CA GLN A 447 -2.33 -22.07 -18.13
C GLN A 447 -3.55 -21.32 -18.63
N ARG A 448 -4.73 -21.59 -18.04
CA ARG A 448 -5.99 -20.96 -18.45
C ARG A 448 -5.99 -19.46 -18.19
N VAL A 449 -5.44 -19.00 -17.07
CA VAL A 449 -5.30 -17.56 -16.78
C VAL A 449 -4.39 -16.89 -17.79
N THR A 450 -3.22 -17.47 -18.06
CA THR A 450 -2.27 -16.91 -19.03
C THR A 450 -2.90 -16.78 -20.42
N GLN A 451 -3.55 -17.85 -20.91
CA GLN A 451 -4.21 -17.84 -22.21
C GLN A 451 -5.28 -16.73 -22.33
N LEU A 452 -6.11 -16.55 -21.29
CA LEU A 452 -7.15 -15.51 -21.28
C LEU A 452 -6.55 -14.10 -21.25
N LEU A 453 -5.47 -13.91 -20.50
CA LEU A 453 -4.75 -12.62 -20.47
C LEU A 453 -4.15 -12.30 -21.83
N ASP A 454 -3.50 -13.26 -22.49
CA ASP A 454 -2.92 -13.07 -23.84
C ASP A 454 -4.02 -12.68 -24.84
N THR A 455 -5.16 -13.37 -24.79
CA THR A 455 -6.31 -13.10 -25.68
C THR A 455 -6.89 -11.69 -25.45
N LEU A 456 -7.08 -11.29 -24.19
CA LEU A 456 -7.67 -10.00 -23.83
C LEU A 456 -6.71 -8.81 -24.02
N THR A 457 -5.41 -9.06 -24.05
CA THR A 457 -4.39 -8.01 -24.23
C THR A 457 -3.96 -7.83 -25.68
N ALA A 458 -4.38 -8.72 -26.59
CA ALA A 458 -4.08 -8.64 -28.03
C ALA A 458 -4.83 -7.52 -28.80
N SER A 459 -5.70 -6.73 -28.15
CA SER A 459 -6.41 -5.61 -28.80
C SER A 459 -5.63 -4.28 -28.70
N GLU A 460 -4.94 -3.91 -29.78
CA GLU A 460 -4.00 -2.78 -29.87
C GLU A 460 -4.52 -1.32 -29.94
N PRO A 461 -5.79 -0.91 -30.15
CA PRO A 461 -6.03 0.53 -30.43
C PRO A 461 -6.21 1.44 -29.20
N TYR A 462 -6.50 0.90 -28.00
CA TYR A 462 -6.99 1.73 -26.87
C TYR A 462 -6.08 1.78 -25.65
N CYS A 463 -4.96 1.04 -25.64
CA CYS A 463 -3.97 1.10 -24.57
C CYS A 463 -2.79 1.99 -24.98
N THR A 464 -2.78 3.24 -24.53
CA THR A 464 -1.68 4.19 -24.73
C THR A 464 -0.57 4.06 -23.68
N ALA A 465 -0.51 2.93 -22.96
CA ALA A 465 0.51 2.65 -21.97
C ALA A 465 1.69 1.89 -22.62
N PRO A 466 2.91 2.47 -22.67
CA PRO A 466 4.09 1.90 -23.34
C PRO A 466 4.48 0.48 -22.91
N ILE A 467 4.10 0.07 -21.69
CA ILE A 467 4.38 -1.25 -21.12
C ILE A 467 3.73 -2.40 -21.89
N LEU A 468 2.57 -2.19 -22.53
CA LEU A 468 1.87 -3.25 -23.25
C LEU A 468 2.26 -3.33 -24.72
N SER A 469 2.75 -2.22 -25.30
CA SER A 469 3.20 -2.20 -26.70
C SER A 469 4.55 -2.88 -26.93
N GLU A 470 5.46 -2.91 -25.95
CA GLU A 470 6.81 -3.49 -26.13
C GLU A 470 6.90 -4.99 -25.79
N CYS A 471 5.98 -5.53 -24.96
CA CYS A 471 5.93 -6.97 -24.70
C CYS A 471 5.47 -7.78 -25.93
N VAL A 472 4.70 -7.18 -26.85
CA VAL A 472 4.21 -7.86 -28.06
C VAL A 472 5.26 -7.86 -29.17
N GLY A 473 6.13 -6.85 -29.24
CA GLY A 473 7.15 -6.72 -30.29
C GLY A 473 8.39 -7.61 -30.12
N SER A 474 8.60 -8.24 -28.96
CA SER A 474 9.78 -9.08 -28.68
C SER A 474 9.52 -10.59 -28.69
N LEU A 475 8.33 -11.01 -29.12
CA LEU A 475 7.95 -12.42 -29.35
C LEU A 475 7.73 -12.77 -30.84
N CYS A 476 8.19 -11.92 -31.77
CA CYS A 476 8.31 -12.23 -33.19
C CYS A 476 9.77 -12.23 -33.65
#